data_AF-A0A6M1U919-F1
#
_entry.id   AF-A0A6M1U919-F1
#
_cell.length_a   1.000
_cell.length_b   1.000
_cell.length_c   1.000
_cell.angle_alpha   90.00
_cell.angle_beta   90.00
_cell.angle_gamma   90.00
#
_symmetry.space_group_name_H-M   'P 1'
#
loop_
_entity.id
_entity.type
_entity.pdbx_description
1 polymer ?
#
loop_
_entity_poly.entity_id
_entity_poly.type
_entity_poly.pdbx_seq_one_letter_code
_entity_poly.pdbx_strand_id
1 'polypeptide(L)'
;MTLEEALVAAGFVGVEREGAVVFARDGAEAPEFTVEGGRFALRFAVRATEAEREAWMRAHPAGRLDIAEGETRLVMVLPEGVDLEAGLAVWRDLTRACARAAVSWRRRQRPVHGM
;
A
#
# COMPACT_ATOMS: atom_id res chain seq x y z
N MET A 1 16.97 -16.36 -2.04
CA MET A 1 15.53 -16.09 -2.25
C MET A 1 15.42 -14.73 -2.90
N THR A 2 14.80 -14.65 -4.07
CA THR A 2 14.50 -13.39 -4.75
C THR A 2 13.29 -12.71 -4.09
N LEU A 3 13.04 -11.44 -4.43
CA LEU A 3 11.85 -10.74 -3.95
C LEU A 3 10.56 -11.43 -4.43
N GLU A 4 10.51 -11.90 -5.67
CA GLU A 4 9.34 -12.59 -6.22
C GLU A 4 9.07 -13.91 -5.52
N GLU A 5 10.11 -14.70 -5.26
CA GLU A 5 10.00 -15.94 -4.49
C GLU A 5 9.46 -15.65 -3.08
N ALA A 6 9.95 -14.59 -2.43
CA ALA A 6 9.48 -14.18 -1.12
C ALA A 6 8.01 -13.71 -1.14
N LEU A 7 7.60 -12.97 -2.18
CA LEU A 7 6.22 -12.53 -2.36
C LEU A 7 5.28 -13.73 -2.56
N VAL A 8 5.66 -14.68 -3.41
CA VAL A 8 4.89 -15.91 -3.62
C VAL A 8 4.83 -16.74 -2.34
N ALA A 9 5.95 -16.92 -1.64
CA ALA A 9 6.00 -17.64 -0.37
C ALA A 9 5.15 -16.98 0.72
N ALA A 10 5.11 -15.65 0.75
CA ALA A 10 4.24 -14.90 1.64
C ALA A 10 2.76 -14.96 1.22
N GLY A 11 2.42 -15.51 0.05
CA GLY A 11 1.05 -15.68 -0.44
C GLY A 11 0.49 -14.49 -1.23
N PHE A 12 1.34 -13.60 -1.73
CA PHE A 12 0.93 -12.62 -2.73
C PHE A 12 0.71 -13.30 -4.09
N VAL A 13 -0.17 -12.72 -4.90
CA VAL A 13 -0.59 -13.30 -6.19
C VAL A 13 -0.30 -12.34 -7.34
N GLY A 14 -0.24 -12.87 -8.57
CA GLY A 14 0.05 -12.09 -9.77
C GLY A 14 1.41 -11.41 -9.70
N VAL A 15 2.44 -12.15 -9.24
CA VAL A 15 3.78 -11.61 -9.06
C VAL A 15 4.49 -11.59 -10.42
N GLU A 16 4.79 -10.38 -10.91
CA GLU A 16 5.41 -10.16 -12.23
C GLU A 16 6.54 -9.14 -12.11
N ARG A 17 7.59 -9.26 -12.93
CA ARG A 17 8.70 -8.28 -12.98
C ARG A 17 8.78 -7.66 -14.36
N GLU A 18 8.86 -6.33 -14.39
CA GLU A 18 9.17 -5.53 -15.57
C GLU A 18 10.38 -4.63 -15.26
N GLY A 19 11.54 -4.96 -15.84
CA GLY A 19 12.78 -4.25 -15.54
C GLY A 19 13.13 -4.30 -14.04
N ALA A 20 13.18 -3.13 -13.40
CA ALA A 20 13.50 -2.98 -11.98
C ALA A 20 12.26 -3.05 -11.06
N VAL A 21 11.04 -3.10 -11.62
CA VAL A 21 9.78 -3.04 -10.88
C VAL A 21 9.18 -4.44 -10.76
N VAL A 22 8.75 -4.79 -9.55
CA VAL A 22 7.95 -6.00 -9.29
C VAL A 22 6.52 -5.58 -8.96
N PHE A 23 5.56 -6.22 -9.61
CA PHE A 23 4.12 -6.05 -9.41
C PHE A 23 3.57 -7.23 -8.62
N ALA A 24 2.62 -6.99 -7.71
CA ALA A 24 1.97 -8.04 -6.94
C ALA A 24 0.65 -7.56 -6.31
N ARG A 25 -0.18 -8.51 -5.85
CA ARG A 25 -1.48 -8.24 -5.18
C ARG A 25 -1.63 -9.03 -3.89
N ASP A 26 -2.28 -8.45 -2.87
CA ASP A 26 -2.68 -9.12 -1.62
C ASP A 26 -4.00 -9.90 -1.78
N GLY A 27 -4.06 -10.75 -2.80
CA GLY A 27 -5.26 -11.51 -3.19
C GLY A 27 -5.78 -11.14 -4.59
N ALA A 28 -6.59 -12.01 -5.19
CA ALA A 28 -6.98 -11.89 -6.60
C ALA A 28 -7.69 -10.57 -6.96
N GLU A 29 -8.55 -10.09 -6.05
CA GLU A 29 -9.35 -8.87 -6.21
C GLU A 29 -8.67 -7.61 -5.62
N ALA A 30 -7.48 -7.76 -5.02
CA ALA A 30 -6.78 -6.63 -4.42
C ALA A 30 -6.15 -5.75 -5.51
N PRO A 31 -6.06 -4.42 -5.30
CA PRO A 31 -5.32 -3.55 -6.19
C PRO A 31 -3.84 -3.93 -6.21
N GLU A 32 -3.21 -3.74 -7.36
CA GLU A 32 -1.81 -4.04 -7.58
C GLU A 32 -0.90 -3.00 -6.92
N PHE A 33 0.12 -3.49 -6.23
CA PHE A 33 1.20 -2.67 -5.71
C PHE A 33 2.50 -2.94 -6.47
N THR A 34 3.40 -1.98 -6.41
CA THR A 34 4.74 -2.08 -7.00
C THR A 34 5.81 -2.11 -5.95
N VAL A 35 6.94 -2.76 -6.28
CA VAL A 35 8.17 -2.74 -5.49
C VAL A 35 9.33 -2.40 -6.42
N GLU A 36 10.05 -1.33 -6.11
CA GLU A 36 11.23 -0.89 -6.84
C GLU A 36 12.32 -0.51 -5.84
N GLY A 37 13.49 -1.17 -5.89
CA GLY A 37 14.59 -0.88 -4.96
C GLY A 37 14.22 -0.98 -3.47
N GLY A 38 13.34 -1.91 -3.09
CA GLY A 38 12.84 -2.06 -1.72
C GLY A 38 11.74 -1.07 -1.31
N ARG A 39 11.33 -0.17 -2.20
CA ARG A 39 10.20 0.74 -1.99
C ARG A 39 8.91 0.12 -2.50
N PHE A 40 8.02 -0.22 -1.57
CA PHE A 40 6.66 -0.69 -1.83
C PHE A 40 5.72 0.50 -2.01
N ALA A 41 4.86 0.46 -3.03
CA ALA A 41 3.89 1.52 -3.30
C ALA A 41 2.53 0.97 -3.77
N LEU A 42 1.44 1.49 -3.20
CA LEU A 42 0.06 1.14 -3.58
C LEU A 42 -0.81 2.39 -3.64
N ARG A 43 -1.59 2.55 -4.70
CA ARG A 43 -2.51 3.69 -4.88
C ARG A 43 -3.94 3.33 -4.51
N PHE A 44 -4.64 4.28 -3.92
CA PHE A 44 -6.05 4.21 -3.58
C PHE A 44 -6.77 5.37 -4.26
N ALA A 45 -7.81 5.05 -5.04
CA ALA A 45 -8.71 6.00 -5.70
C ALA A 45 -9.56 6.78 -4.67
N VAL A 46 -8.90 7.65 -3.91
CA VAL A 46 -9.44 8.59 -2.93
C VAL A 46 -8.33 9.59 -2.60
N ARG A 47 -8.68 10.85 -2.36
CA ARG A 47 -7.70 11.86 -1.93
C ARG A 47 -7.87 12.12 -0.44
N ALA A 48 -7.02 11.50 0.39
CA ALA A 48 -7.02 11.75 1.83
C ALA A 48 -6.62 13.21 2.11
N THR A 49 -7.27 13.81 3.11
CA THR A 49 -6.90 15.15 3.59
C THR A 49 -5.52 15.12 4.25
N GLU A 50 -4.92 16.29 4.47
CA GLU A 50 -3.68 16.39 5.24
C GLU A 50 -3.82 15.83 6.65
N ALA A 51 -4.89 16.21 7.37
CA ALA A 51 -5.17 15.70 8.71
C ALA A 51 -5.33 14.17 8.76
N GLU A 52 -5.98 13.57 7.75
CA GLU A 52 -6.10 12.11 7.65
C GLU A 52 -4.75 11.43 7.40
N ARG A 53 -3.90 12.01 6.54
CA ARG A 53 -2.55 11.49 6.29
C ARG A 53 -1.65 11.62 7.51
N GLU A 54 -1.70 12.74 8.24
CA GLU A 54 -0.96 12.91 9.49
C GLU A 54 -1.41 11.93 10.56
N ALA A 55 -2.72 11.79 10.76
CA ALA A 55 -3.28 10.83 11.72
C ALA A 55 -2.85 9.40 11.36
N TRP A 56 -2.88 9.06 10.07
CA TRP A 56 -2.35 7.79 9.59
C TRP A 56 -0.87 7.61 9.93
N MET A 57 0.00 8.57 9.57
CA MET A 57 1.45 8.47 9.77
C MET A 57 1.83 8.40 11.25
N ARG A 58 1.02 8.99 12.15
CA ARG A 58 1.18 8.82 13.60
C ARG A 58 0.82 7.41 14.07
N ALA A 59 -0.24 6.81 13.52
CA ALA A 59 -0.71 5.48 13.91
C ALA A 59 0.07 4.33 13.25
N HIS A 60 0.68 4.57 12.09
CA HIS A 60 1.38 3.57 11.28
C HIS A 60 2.77 4.10 10.86
N PRO A 61 3.77 4.10 11.77
CA PRO A 61 5.07 4.73 11.51
C PRO A 61 5.83 4.10 10.33
N ALA A 62 5.57 2.82 10.01
CA ALA A 62 6.17 2.12 8.87
C ALA A 62 5.51 2.50 7.52
N GLY A 63 4.28 2.99 7.51
CA GLY A 63 3.53 3.31 6.30
C GLY A 63 3.35 4.81 6.11
N ARG A 64 3.92 5.37 5.06
CA ARG A 64 3.76 6.78 4.70
C ARG A 64 2.64 6.95 3.69
N LEU A 65 1.89 8.05 3.79
CA LEU A 65 0.91 8.46 2.79
C LEU A 65 1.32 9.76 2.13
N ASP A 66 1.33 9.77 0.80
CA ASP A 66 1.41 10.99 0.00
C ASP A 66 0.26 11.05 -1.02
N ILE A 67 0.21 12.13 -1.80
CA ILE A 67 -0.73 12.26 -2.92
C ILE A 67 0.07 12.16 -4.21
N ALA A 68 -0.25 11.18 -5.05
CA ALA A 68 0.33 10.98 -6.36
C ALA A 68 -0.79 10.98 -7.40
N GLU A 69 -0.69 11.87 -8.39
CA GLU A 69 -1.69 12.04 -9.47
C GLU A 69 -3.13 12.16 -8.96
N GLY A 70 -3.32 12.91 -7.85
CA GLY A 70 -4.63 13.14 -7.26
C GLY A 70 -5.15 12.01 -6.37
N GLU A 71 -4.45 10.90 -6.26
CA GLU A 71 -4.80 9.75 -5.44
C GLU A 71 -3.92 9.61 -4.21
N THR A 72 -4.44 8.95 -3.17
CA THR A 72 -3.65 8.61 -1.99
C THR A 72 -2.75 7.44 -2.30
N ARG A 73 -1.44 7.59 -2.08
CA ARG A 73 -0.47 6.52 -2.26
C ARG A 73 0.14 6.14 -0.92
N LEU A 74 0.02 4.85 -0.59
CA LEU A 74 0.70 4.21 0.51
C LEU A 74 2.09 3.77 0.08
N VAL A 75 3.08 4.08 0.92
CA VAL A 75 4.48 3.75 0.70
C VAL A 75 5.09 3.13 1.94
N MET A 76 5.84 2.05 1.76
CA MET A 76 6.74 1.49 2.77
C MET A 76 8.11 1.30 2.14
N VAL A 77 9.18 1.63 2.85
CA VAL A 77 10.55 1.35 2.40
C VAL A 77 11.11 0.27 3.30
N LEU A 78 11.56 -0.83 2.68
CA LEU A 78 12.28 -1.89 3.34
C LEU A 78 13.77 -1.72 3.01
N PRO A 79 14.64 -1.37 3.98
CA PRO A 79 16.07 -1.25 3.75
C PRO A 79 16.70 -2.54 3.23
N GLU A 80 17.92 -2.46 2.71
CA GLU A 80 18.69 -3.66 2.39
C GLU A 80 19.12 -4.38 3.68
N GLY A 81 19.09 -5.72 3.68
CA GLY A 81 19.57 -6.54 4.79
C GLY A 81 18.61 -6.71 5.98
N VAL A 82 17.43 -6.09 5.96
CA VAL A 82 16.36 -6.42 6.92
C VAL A 82 15.62 -7.70 6.53
N ASP A 83 14.98 -8.29 7.54
CA ASP A 83 14.14 -9.47 7.38
C ASP A 83 12.98 -9.20 6.41
N LEU A 84 13.07 -9.81 5.23
CA LEU A 84 12.10 -9.67 4.16
C LEU A 84 10.74 -10.26 4.54
N GLU A 85 10.70 -11.38 5.25
CA GLU A 85 9.46 -12.04 5.64
C GLU A 85 8.67 -11.16 6.63
N ALA A 86 9.35 -10.64 7.65
CA ALA A 86 8.78 -9.68 8.58
C ALA A 86 8.31 -8.40 7.86
N GLY A 87 9.11 -7.89 6.92
CA GLY A 87 8.75 -6.73 6.11
C GLY A 87 7.49 -6.95 5.26
N LEU A 88 7.35 -8.13 4.65
CA LEU A 88 6.18 -8.49 3.86
C LEU A 88 4.91 -8.63 4.71
N ALA A 89 5.03 -9.13 5.94
CA ALA A 89 3.92 -9.16 6.90
C ALA A 89 3.47 -7.74 7.25
N VAL A 90 4.41 -6.83 7.54
CA VAL A 90 4.11 -5.41 7.81
C VAL A 90 3.45 -4.75 6.60
N TRP A 91 3.96 -4.99 5.39
CA TRP A 91 3.36 -4.46 4.17
C TRP A 91 1.89 -4.86 4.02
N ARG A 92 1.60 -6.16 4.20
CA ARG A 92 0.23 -6.69 4.14
C ARG A 92 -0.70 -6.06 5.17
N ASP A 93 -0.22 -5.83 6.39
CA ASP A 93 -1.04 -5.18 7.41
C ASP A 93 -1.34 -3.72 7.06
N LEU A 94 -0.34 -3.00 6.53
CA LEU A 94 -0.49 -1.62 6.08
C LEU A 94 -1.47 -1.51 4.90
N THR A 95 -1.37 -2.37 3.89
CA THR A 95 -2.28 -2.33 2.72
C THR A 95 -3.73 -2.56 3.15
N ARG A 96 -3.98 -3.55 4.02
CA ARG A 96 -5.31 -3.85 4.57
C ARG A 96 -5.84 -2.73 5.45
N ALA A 97 -5.01 -2.16 6.32
CA ALA A 97 -5.38 -1.02 7.16
C ALA A 97 -5.72 0.22 6.30
N CYS A 98 -4.93 0.48 5.25
CA CYS A 98 -5.13 1.62 4.38
C CYS A 98 -6.37 1.43 3.50
N ALA A 99 -6.65 0.21 3.03
CA ALA A 99 -7.89 -0.11 2.33
C ALA A 99 -9.12 0.20 3.19
N ARG A 100 -9.11 -0.18 4.48
CA ARG A 100 -10.19 0.17 5.43
C ARG A 100 -10.32 1.68 5.63
N ALA A 101 -9.19 2.38 5.81
CA ALA A 101 -9.18 3.82 5.96
C ALA A 101 -9.71 4.54 4.71
N ALA A 102 -9.30 4.10 3.52
CA ALA A 102 -9.74 4.63 2.23
C ALA A 102 -11.26 4.54 2.04
N VAL A 103 -11.88 3.42 2.47
CA VAL A 103 -13.36 3.31 2.47
C VAL A 103 -14.00 4.39 3.34
N SER A 104 -13.43 4.65 4.53
CA SER A 104 -13.95 5.68 5.44
C SER A 104 -13.80 7.10 4.86
N TRP A 105 -12.67 7.40 4.22
CA TRP A 105 -12.42 8.69 3.58
C TRP A 105 -13.36 8.92 2.40
N ARG A 106 -13.54 7.91 1.53
CA ARG A 106 -14.49 7.99 0.40
C ARG A 106 -15.91 8.27 0.87
N ARG A 107 -16.35 7.64 1.97
CA ARG A 107 -17.69 7.86 2.52
C ARG A 107 -17.90 9.30 2.99
N ARG A 108 -16.87 9.94 3.55
CA ARG A 108 -16.92 11.35 3.98
C ARG A 108 -16.89 12.34 2.81
N GLN A 109 -16.31 11.94 1.67
CA GLN A 109 -16.20 12.76 0.47
C GLN A 109 -17.44 12.68 -0.44
N ARG A 110 -18.34 11.70 -0.22
CA ARG A 110 -19.61 11.67 -0.94
C ARG A 110 -20.43 12.90 -0.52
N PRO A 111 -20.86 13.76 -1.46
CA PRO A 111 -21.74 14.85 -1.10
C PRO A 111 -23.04 14.27 -0.54
N VAL A 112 -23.55 14.88 0.53
CA VAL A 112 -24.87 14.55 1.09
C VAL A 112 -25.91 15.03 0.09
N HIS A 113 -26.15 14.29 -0.99
CA HIS A 113 -27.27 14.55 -1.89
C HIS A 113 -28.53 14.00 -1.23
N GLY A 114 -29.23 14.89 -0.55
CA GLY A 114 -30.45 14.61 0.19
C GLY A 114 -30.90 15.78 1.06
N MET A 115 -30.78 17.02 0.58
CA MET A 115 -31.60 18.18 1.00
C MET A 115 -31.80 19.10 -0.19
#